data_AF-A0A4R2DBY9-F1
#
_entry.id   AF-A0A4R2DBY9-F1
#
_cell.length_a   1.000
_cell.length_b   1.000
_cell.length_c   1.000
_cell.angle_alpha   90.00
_cell.angle_beta   90.00
_cell.angle_gamma   90.00
#
_symmetry.space_group_name_H-M   'P 1'
#
loop_
_entity.id
_entity.type
_entity.pdbx_description
1 polymer ?
#
loop_
_entity_poly.entity_id
_entity_poly.type
_entity_poly.pdbx_seq_one_letter_code
_entity_poly.pdbx_strand_id
1 'polypeptide(L)'
;MQQLPASSDALVWLRLYQLEAAGRVPKGPRQPLWWTLRAPARPLTYHAVHRMFEHAGTRAGSSATLHALRHTAAYRMAEDPNVPLTDVQFVLGHSQEDVPKSVELRQWPL
;
A
#
# COMPACT_ATOMS: atom_id res chain seq x y z
N MET A 1 0.74 -14.99 8.70
CA MET A 1 -0.04 -13.84 8.18
C MET A 1 0.12 -12.70 9.16
N GLN A 2 0.40 -11.50 8.66
CA GLN A 2 0.50 -10.31 9.48
C GLN A 2 -0.83 -9.55 9.46
N GLN A 3 -1.28 -9.07 10.62
CA GLN A 3 -2.43 -8.17 10.71
C GLN A 3 -1.93 -6.72 10.67
N LEU A 4 -2.56 -5.87 9.87
CA LEU A 4 -2.21 -4.46 9.75
C LEU A 4 -3.38 -3.58 10.19
N PRO A 5 -3.13 -2.46 10.87
CA PRO A 5 -4.17 -1.47 11.12
C PRO A 5 -4.62 -0.89 9.77
N ALA A 6 -5.93 -0.61 9.67
CA ALA A 6 -6.51 0.04 8.51
C ALA A 6 -7.33 1.24 8.99
N SER A 7 -7.15 2.38 8.33
CA SER A 7 -8.02 3.53 8.58
C SER A 7 -9.43 3.26 8.06
N SER A 8 -10.43 3.89 8.69
CA SER A 8 -11.82 3.86 8.21
C SER A 8 -11.92 4.28 6.75
N ASP A 9 -11.19 5.33 6.36
CA ASP A 9 -11.20 5.87 5.00
C ASP A 9 -10.68 4.86 3.98
N ALA A 10 -9.61 4.13 4.29
CA ALA A 10 -9.11 3.07 3.41
C ALA A 10 -10.16 1.96 3.20
N LEU A 11 -10.91 1.62 4.24
CA LEU A 11 -12.00 0.64 4.16
C LEU A 11 -13.19 1.17 3.35
N VAL A 12 -13.51 2.46 3.43
CA VAL A 12 -14.53 3.11 2.59
C VAL A 12 -14.16 3.01 1.11
N TRP A 13 -12.93 3.38 0.75
CA TRP A 13 -12.45 3.27 -0.63
C TRP A 13 -12.45 1.82 -1.13
N LEU A 14 -12.02 0.88 -0.29
CA LEU A 14 -12.08 -0.53 -0.62
C LEU A 14 -13.51 -0.99 -0.90
N ARG A 15 -14.48 -0.51 -0.10
CA ARG A 15 -15.88 -0.85 -0.28
C ARG A 15 -16.46 -0.28 -1.58
N LEU A 16 -16.12 0.96 -1.93
CA LEU A 16 -16.54 1.57 -3.20
C LEU A 16 -16.01 0.79 -4.40
N TYR A 17 -14.73 0.41 -4.37
CA TYR A 17 -14.13 -0.46 -5.39
C TYR A 17 -14.89 -1.79 -5.53
N GLN A 18 -15.21 -2.46 -4.42
CA GLN A 18 -15.93 -3.73 -4.44
C GLN A 18 -17.35 -3.60 -5.02
N LEU A 19 -18.03 -2.47 -4.78
CA LEU A 19 -19.34 -2.19 -5.35
C LEU A 19 -19.25 -1.97 -6.86
N GLU A 20 -18.24 -1.24 -7.33
CA GLU A 20 -18.03 -1.00 -8.77
C GLU A 20 -17.61 -2.29 -9.53
N ALA A 21 -16.85 -3.17 -8.87
CA ALA A 21 -16.42 -4.45 -9.41
C ALA A 21 -17.52 -5.53 -9.38
N ALA A 22 -18.64 -5.27 -8.69
CA ALA A 22 -19.70 -6.25 -8.52
C ALA A 22 -20.27 -6.72 -9.88
N GLY A 23 -20.36 -8.04 -10.06
CA GLY A 23 -20.83 -8.64 -11.31
C GLY A 23 -19.78 -8.69 -12.44
N ARG A 24 -18.62 -8.05 -12.27
CA ARG A 24 -17.50 -8.09 -13.23
C ARG A 24 -16.41 -9.09 -12.84
N VAL A 25 -16.29 -9.40 -11.55
CA VAL A 25 -15.25 -10.29 -11.00
C VAL A 25 -15.87 -11.40 -10.14
N PRO A 26 -15.20 -12.57 -10.02
CA PRO A 26 -15.63 -13.63 -9.11
C PRO A 26 -15.70 -13.16 -7.64
N LYS A 27 -16.66 -13.70 -6.89
CA LYS A 27 -16.83 -13.42 -5.46
C LYS A 27 -16.21 -14.53 -4.61
N GLY A 28 -15.81 -14.19 -3.38
CA GLY A 28 -15.43 -15.14 -2.34
C GLY A 28 -14.13 -14.79 -1.61
N PRO A 29 -13.90 -15.34 -0.41
CA PRO A 29 -12.78 -14.97 0.46
C PRO A 29 -11.41 -15.39 -0.07
N ARG A 30 -11.37 -16.30 -1.06
CA ARG A 30 -10.15 -16.79 -1.70
C ARG A 30 -9.86 -16.13 -3.04
N GLN A 31 -10.69 -15.20 -3.48
CA GLN A 31 -10.45 -14.46 -4.72
C GLN A 31 -9.43 -13.34 -4.47
N PRO A 32 -8.59 -13.01 -5.47
CA PRO A 32 -7.75 -11.82 -5.43
C PRO A 32 -8.58 -10.56 -5.12
N LEU A 33 -7.99 -9.62 -4.38
CA LEU A 33 -8.67 -8.37 -4.06
C LEU A 33 -8.73 -7.43 -5.26
N TRP A 34 -7.63 -7.32 -6.01
CA TRP A 34 -7.49 -6.36 -7.11
C TRP A 34 -7.56 -7.04 -8.47
N TRP A 35 -8.32 -6.43 -9.39
CA TRP A 35 -8.57 -6.94 -10.74
C TRP A 35 -8.37 -5.84 -11.78
N THR A 36 -8.02 -6.23 -13.00
CA THR A 36 -7.95 -5.32 -14.15
C THR A 36 -9.35 -4.83 -14.53
N LEU A 37 -9.46 -3.54 -14.91
CA LEU A 37 -10.74 -2.95 -15.34
C LEU A 37 -11.19 -3.43 -16.72
N ARG A 38 -10.26 -3.77 -17.61
CA ARG A 38 -10.55 -4.25 -18.97
C ARG A 38 -11.06 -5.69 -18.95
N ALA A 39 -12.11 -5.98 -19.72
CA ALA A 39 -12.62 -7.32 -19.92
C ALA A 39 -11.74 -8.14 -20.90
N PRO A 40 -11.59 -9.47 -20.70
CA PRO A 40 -12.04 -10.21 -19.51
C PRO A 40 -11.20 -9.83 -18.29
N ALA A 41 -11.83 -9.69 -17.12
CA ALA A 41 -11.15 -9.28 -15.89
C ALA A 41 -10.12 -10.34 -15.47
N ARG A 42 -8.92 -9.89 -15.12
CA ARG A 42 -7.81 -10.73 -14.65
C ARG A 42 -7.31 -10.20 -13.30
N PRO A 43 -6.73 -11.05 -12.44
CA PRO A 43 -6.06 -10.56 -11.23
C PRO A 43 -5.00 -9.51 -11.57
N LEU A 44 -4.98 -8.42 -10.82
CA LEU A 44 -4.03 -7.33 -11.04
C LEU A 44 -2.64 -7.79 -10.59
N THR A 45 -1.70 -7.83 -11.54
CA THR A 45 -0.30 -8.20 -11.25
C THR A 45 0.50 -6.99 -10.76
N TYR A 46 1.64 -7.25 -10.12
CA TYR A 46 2.58 -6.19 -9.72
C TYR A 46 2.99 -5.28 -10.88
N HIS A 47 3.36 -5.87 -12.02
CA HIS A 47 3.73 -5.11 -13.20
C HIS A 47 2.56 -4.25 -13.72
N ALA A 48 1.34 -4.77 -13.69
CA ALA A 48 0.16 -4.03 -14.12
C ALA A 48 -0.15 -2.84 -13.19
N VAL A 49 -0.07 -3.01 -11.86
CA VAL A 49 -0.27 -1.90 -10.92
C VAL A 49 0.82 -0.83 -11.06
N HIS A 50 2.07 -1.22 -11.29
CA HIS A 50 3.17 -0.28 -11.51
C HIS A 50 2.91 0.61 -12.72
N ARG A 51 2.62 0.00 -13.89
CA ARG A 51 2.32 0.74 -15.13
C ARG A 51 1.06 1.58 -15.03
N MET A 52 0.02 1.07 -14.38
CA MET A 52 -1.21 1.82 -14.11
C MET A 52 -0.93 3.06 -13.26
N PHE A 53 -0.13 2.93 -12.20
CA PHE A 53 0.20 4.03 -11.31
C PHE A 53 1.08 5.08 -12.00
N GLU A 54 2.11 4.67 -12.75
CA GLU A 54 2.92 5.57 -13.58
C GLU A 54 2.06 6.38 -14.56
N HIS A 55 1.10 5.71 -15.21
CA HIS A 55 0.20 6.38 -16.16
C HIS A 55 -0.73 7.38 -15.44
N ALA A 56 -1.30 7.00 -14.30
CA ALA A 56 -2.12 7.90 -13.50
C ALA A 56 -1.32 9.10 -12.98
N GLY A 57 -0.09 8.87 -12.50
CA GLY A 57 0.84 9.91 -12.07
C GLY A 57 1.15 10.89 -13.21
N THR A 58 1.49 10.38 -14.39
CA THR A 58 1.74 11.22 -15.58
C THR A 58 0.54 12.11 -15.89
N ARG A 59 -0.68 11.57 -15.86
CA ARG A 59 -1.92 12.34 -16.11
C ARG A 59 -2.20 13.39 -15.02
N ALA A 60 -1.77 13.12 -13.79
CA ALA A 60 -1.90 14.03 -12.66
C ALA A 60 -0.72 15.02 -12.55
N GLY A 61 0.25 15.01 -13.47
CA GLY A 61 1.45 15.84 -13.40
C GLY A 61 2.42 15.45 -12.27
N SER A 62 2.35 14.20 -11.81
CA SER A 62 3.18 13.67 -10.72
C SER A 62 4.18 12.64 -11.22
N SER A 63 5.39 12.68 -10.64
CA SER A 63 6.44 11.66 -10.81
C SER A 63 6.46 10.62 -9.69
N ALA A 64 5.45 10.62 -8.80
CA ALA A 64 5.39 9.66 -7.70
C ALA A 64 5.34 8.22 -8.22
N THR A 65 6.07 7.33 -7.56
CA THR A 65 6.06 5.89 -7.85
C THR A 65 5.17 5.15 -6.86
N LEU A 66 4.78 3.91 -7.20
CA LEU A 66 4.02 3.07 -6.27
C LEU A 66 4.80 2.80 -4.98
N HIS A 67 6.12 2.64 -5.08
CA HIS A 67 7.00 2.44 -3.93
C HIS A 67 7.10 3.69 -3.05
N ALA A 68 7.07 4.89 -3.66
CA ALA A 68 7.08 6.15 -2.92
C ALA A 68 5.89 6.30 -1.96
N LEU A 69 4.74 5.66 -2.24
CA LEU A 69 3.61 5.61 -1.29
C LEU A 69 4.01 4.95 0.03
N ARG A 70 4.78 3.86 -0.04
CA ARG A 70 5.26 3.14 1.14
C ARG A 70 6.27 3.98 1.93
N HIS A 71 7.20 4.64 1.25
CA HIS A 71 8.13 5.57 1.91
C HIS A 71 7.39 6.73 2.59
N THR A 72 6.41 7.32 1.90
CA THR A 72 5.61 8.42 2.45
C THR A 72 4.84 7.97 3.69
N ALA A 73 4.26 6.77 3.68
CA ALA A 73 3.58 6.21 4.85
C ALA A 73 4.55 5.95 6.01
N ALA A 74 5.71 5.33 5.73
CA ALA A 74 6.75 5.09 6.73
C ALA A 74 7.21 6.38 7.40
N TYR A 75 7.52 7.40 6.59
CA TYR A 75 7.99 8.69 7.05
C TYR A 75 6.95 9.40 7.93
N ARG A 76 5.69 9.47 7.46
CA ARG A 76 4.61 10.11 8.22
C ARG A 76 4.30 9.39 9.53
N MET A 77 4.38 8.07 9.56
CA MET A 77 4.22 7.32 10.82
C MET A 77 5.41 7.56 11.76
N ALA A 78 6.64 7.63 11.25
CA ALA A 78 7.83 7.88 12.06
C ALA A 78 7.92 9.31 12.60
N GLU A 79 7.30 10.29 11.92
CA GLU A 79 7.18 11.67 12.40
C GLU A 79 6.09 11.88 13.45
N ASP A 80 5.13 10.96 13.59
CA ASP A 80 4.07 11.08 14.60
C ASP A 80 4.60 10.65 15.98
N PRO A 81 4.69 11.57 16.96
CA PRO A 81 5.20 11.24 18.29
C PRO A 81 4.32 10.24 19.05
N ASN A 82 3.09 9.99 18.60
CA ASN A 82 2.18 9.02 19.19
C ASN A 82 2.32 7.61 18.60
N VAL A 83 3.16 7.43 17.57
CA VAL A 83 3.40 6.14 16.92
C VAL A 83 4.81 5.66 17.26
N PRO A 84 4.97 4.65 18.13
CA PRO A 84 6.28 4.08 18.45
C PRO A 84 6.98 3.54 17.20
N LEU A 85 8.30 3.70 17.10
CA LEU A 85 9.09 3.18 15.97
C LEU A 85 8.93 1.66 15.78
N THR A 86 8.72 0.91 16.87
CA THR A 86 8.44 -0.53 16.83
C THR A 86 7.13 -0.85 16.09
N ASP A 87 6.13 0.02 16.19
CA ASP A 87 4.85 -0.15 15.51
C ASP A 87 4.99 0.19 14.03
N VAL A 88 5.83 1.19 13.69
CA VAL A 88 6.21 1.48 12.30
C VAL A 88 6.91 0.28 11.67
N GLN A 89 7.91 -0.28 12.35
CA GLN A 89 8.63 -1.48 11.89
C GLN A 89 7.68 -2.67 11.72
N PHE A 90 6.76 -2.87 12.66
CA PHE A 90 5.71 -3.86 12.54
C PHE A 90 4.89 -3.58 11.28
N VAL A 91 4.28 -2.41 11.09
CA VAL A 91 3.46 -2.13 9.89
C VAL A 91 4.23 -2.33 8.58
N LEU A 92 5.53 -2.03 8.56
CA LEU A 92 6.39 -2.28 7.40
C LEU A 92 6.79 -3.75 7.25
N GLY A 93 6.56 -4.62 8.23
CA GLY A 93 6.96 -6.02 8.17
C GLY A 93 8.49 -6.18 8.17
N HIS A 94 9.20 -5.23 8.79
CA HIS A 94 10.63 -5.37 9.05
C HIS A 94 10.80 -6.34 10.22
N SER A 95 11.53 -7.44 10.02
CA SER A 95 11.88 -8.36 11.09
C SER A 95 12.85 -7.69 12.06
N GLN A 96 12.59 -7.81 13.36
CA GLN A 96 13.33 -7.17 14.46
C GLN A 96 14.81 -7.60 14.60
N GLU A 97 15.36 -8.40 13.69
CA GLU A 97 16.65 -9.07 13.91
C GLU A 97 17.90 -8.24 13.67
N ASP A 98 17.84 -6.95 13.31
CA ASP A 98 19.09 -6.17 13.20
C ASP A 98 18.96 -4.64 13.36
N VAL A 99 18.57 -4.14 14.55
CA VAL A 99 18.78 -2.72 14.88
C VAL A 99 19.28 -2.54 16.31
N PRO A 100 20.56 -2.16 16.53
CA PRO A 100 21.05 -1.67 17.81
C PRO A 100 20.35 -0.35 18.18
N LYS A 101 20.16 -0.10 19.48
CA LYS A 101 19.38 1.00 20.11
C LYS A 101 19.82 2.45 19.80
N SER A 102 20.52 2.72 18.71
CA SER A 102 20.93 4.07 18.34
C SER A 102 21.13 4.15 16.83
N VAL A 103 20.04 4.40 16.09
CA VAL A 103 20.12 4.81 14.69
C VAL A 103 19.18 5.98 14.48
N GLU A 104 19.80 7.15 14.31
CA GLU A 104 19.23 8.40 13.83
C GLU A 104 18.40 8.18 12.56
N LEU A 105 17.33 8.97 12.44
CA LEU A 105 16.44 9.12 11.27
C LEU A 105 17.14 9.55 9.95
N ARG A 106 18.47 9.46 9.83
CA ARG A 106 19.27 9.91 8.68
C ARG A 106 19.61 8.83 7.64
N GLN A 107 19.27 7.57 7.87
CA GLN A 107 19.74 6.46 7.01
C GLN A 107 18.68 5.83 6.10
N TRP A 108 17.48 6.40 5.97
CA TRP A 108 16.52 5.89 4.99
C TRP A 108 16.85 6.46 3.60
N PRO A 109 17.29 5.65 2.62
CA PRO A 109 17.58 6.17 1.29
C PRO A 109 16.27 6.58 0.60
N LEU A 110 16.34 7.70 -0.11
CA LEU A 110 15.34 8.22 -1.04
C LEU A 110 15.24 7.32 -2.29
#